data_AF-A0A967NAU7-F1
#
_entry.id   AF-A0A967NAU7-F1
#
_cell.length_a   1.000
_cell.length_b   1.000
_cell.length_c   1.000
_cell.angle_alpha   90.00
_cell.angle_beta   90.00
_cell.angle_gamma   90.00
#
_symmetry.space_group_name_H-M   'P 1'
#
loop_
_entity.id
_entity.type
_entity.pdbx_description
1 polymer ?
#
loop_
_entity_poly.entity_id
_entity_poly.type
_entity_poly.pdbx_seq_one_letter_code
_entity_poly.pdbx_strand_id
1 'polypeptide(L)'
;MASSLFGNARRPGAAILDPAPEVLERVRGGVLARDTTLDLGAMAVTYPEGSYLGRGDRIILRIIQDTAGHRPIYFASAAGLMRDLGLDPWGVRHGLATKLRLRSLEGEGPPELTRASEEMGGEWFHVDRSLKLVRDVYRYRSLANRRVWPDRSTLNVPWHYYALFVQLSEVAPRPGAAEEAFAEELRRRAAEFLVTARGGRVALGGETR
;
A
#
# COMPACT_ATOMS: atom_id res chain seq x y z
N MET A 1 19.88 9.67 -22.99
CA MET A 1 19.21 10.95 -22.67
C MET A 1 18.17 10.68 -21.60
N ALA A 2 18.32 11.27 -20.41
CA ALA A 2 17.37 11.11 -19.32
C ALA A 2 16.12 11.96 -19.64
N SER A 3 15.05 11.31 -20.09
CA SER A 3 13.73 11.94 -20.09
C SER A 3 13.42 12.32 -18.65
N SER A 4 13.19 13.60 -18.39
CA SER A 4 12.79 14.10 -17.08
C SER A 4 11.59 13.29 -16.61
N LEU A 5 11.76 12.52 -15.52
CA LEU A 5 10.69 11.77 -14.86
C LEU A 5 9.52 12.67 -14.41
N PHE A 6 9.68 14.00 -14.51
CA PHE A 6 8.71 15.03 -14.16
C PHE A 6 8.31 15.91 -15.36
N GLY A 7 8.56 15.47 -16.60
CA GLY A 7 8.24 16.22 -17.81
C GLY A 7 6.76 16.63 -17.88
N ASN A 8 6.49 17.94 -17.91
CA ASN A 8 5.19 18.58 -18.09
C ASN A 8 4.10 18.32 -17.02
N ALA A 9 4.46 18.08 -15.75
CA ALA A 9 3.47 18.24 -14.68
C ALA A 9 3.12 19.73 -14.51
N ARG A 10 1.90 20.14 -14.88
CA ARG A 10 1.38 21.49 -14.62
C ARG A 10 1.58 21.81 -13.13
N ARG A 11 2.22 22.94 -12.81
CA ARG A 11 2.42 23.36 -11.42
C ARG A 11 1.07 23.38 -10.70
N PRO A 12 0.98 22.87 -9.46
CA PRO A 12 -0.25 22.93 -8.69
C PRO A 12 -0.75 24.38 -8.62
N GLY A 13 -1.99 24.61 -9.06
CA GLY A 13 -2.61 25.94 -9.07
C GLY A 13 -3.48 26.24 -7.86
N ALA A 14 -3.70 25.24 -6.99
CA ALA A 14 -4.53 25.32 -5.80
C ALA A 14 -4.07 24.30 -4.75
N ALA A 15 -4.47 24.51 -3.50
CA ALA A 15 -4.25 23.56 -2.41
C ALA A 15 -5.04 22.26 -2.63
N ILE A 16 -4.60 21.19 -1.95
CA ILE A 16 -5.32 19.89 -1.94
C ILE A 16 -6.52 19.92 -0.98
N LEU A 17 -6.44 20.78 0.03
CA LEU A 17 -7.43 20.94 1.09
C LEU A 17 -8.21 22.22 0.84
N ASP A 18 -9.54 22.14 0.94
CA ASP A 18 -10.42 23.30 0.92
C ASP A 18 -10.32 24.14 2.20
N PRO A 19 -10.16 23.55 3.41
CA PRO A 19 -10.01 24.34 4.63
C PRO A 19 -8.73 25.20 4.60
N ALA A 20 -8.89 26.46 5.01
CA ALA A 20 -7.76 27.36 5.20
C ALA A 20 -6.78 26.83 6.27
N PRO A 21 -5.47 27.15 6.19
CA PRO A 21 -4.47 26.67 7.15
C PRO A 21 -4.83 26.93 8.62
N GLU A 22 -5.46 28.07 8.93
CA GLU A 22 -5.87 28.44 10.28
C GLU A 22 -6.99 27.53 10.83
N VAL A 23 -7.77 26.91 9.94
CA VAL A 23 -8.75 25.89 10.31
C VAL A 23 -8.02 24.58 10.62
N LEU A 24 -7.06 24.18 9.78
CA LEU A 24 -6.26 22.96 9.98
C LEU A 24 -5.44 23.00 11.29
N GLU A 25 -4.92 24.18 11.66
CA GLU A 25 -4.21 24.40 12.91
C GLU A 25 -5.11 24.32 14.15
N ARG A 26 -6.43 24.43 13.98
CA ARG A 26 -7.42 24.23 15.05
C ARG A 26 -7.90 22.78 15.15
N VAL A 27 -7.62 21.93 14.15
CA VAL A 27 -7.98 20.51 14.22
C VAL A 27 -7.21 19.86 15.37
N ARG A 28 -7.96 19.19 16.25
CA ARG A 28 -7.44 18.37 17.34
C ARG A 28 -7.93 16.94 17.16
N GLY A 29 -7.17 16.00 17.69
CA GLY A 29 -7.67 14.64 17.88
C GLY A 29 -8.70 14.61 19.02
N GLY A 30 -9.47 13.54 19.10
CA GLY A 30 -10.43 13.36 20.18
C GLY A 30 -11.29 12.12 20.01
N VAL A 31 -11.95 11.76 21.11
CA VAL A 31 -12.94 10.68 21.17
C VAL A 31 -14.27 11.16 20.60
N LEU A 32 -14.92 10.32 19.80
CA LEU A 32 -16.23 10.61 19.24
C LEU A 32 -17.31 10.41 20.31
N ALA A 33 -18.15 11.43 20.52
CA ALA A 33 -19.22 11.42 21.53
C ALA A 33 -20.48 10.67 21.10
N ARG A 34 -20.52 10.19 19.84
CA ARG A 34 -21.61 9.41 19.25
C ARG A 34 -21.11 8.71 18.00
N ASP A 35 -21.88 7.74 17.53
CA ASP A 35 -21.69 7.17 16.20
C ASP A 35 -21.60 8.28 15.15
N THR A 36 -20.52 8.24 14.36
CA THR A 36 -20.22 9.24 13.35
C THR A 36 -19.98 8.54 12.02
N THR A 37 -20.90 8.75 11.10
CA THR A 37 -20.73 8.33 9.70
C THR A 37 -20.10 9.46 8.90
N LEU A 38 -18.96 9.17 8.27
CA LEU A 38 -18.31 10.07 7.32
C LEU A 38 -18.67 9.62 5.91
N ASP A 39 -19.36 10.51 5.19
CA ASP A 39 -19.57 10.38 3.75
C ASP A 39 -18.27 10.79 3.02
N LEU A 40 -17.73 9.86 2.22
CA LEU A 40 -16.54 10.04 1.39
C LEU A 40 -16.93 10.06 -0.11
N GLY A 41 -18.17 10.46 -0.41
CA GLY A 41 -18.77 10.53 -1.74
C GLY A 41 -19.45 9.23 -2.12
N ALA A 42 -18.70 8.30 -2.73
CA ALA A 42 -19.26 7.03 -3.21
C ALA A 42 -19.17 5.89 -2.17
N MET A 43 -18.73 6.20 -0.95
CA MET A 43 -18.69 5.29 0.19
C MET A 43 -18.95 6.07 1.47
N ALA A 44 -19.38 5.36 2.51
CA ALA A 44 -19.46 5.91 3.86
C ALA A 44 -18.73 4.98 4.84
N VAL A 45 -18.04 5.59 5.80
CA VAL A 45 -17.41 4.86 6.91
C VAL A 45 -18.05 5.30 8.20
N THR A 46 -18.48 4.33 9.01
CA THR A 46 -19.09 4.60 10.31
C THR A 46 -18.10 4.27 11.41
N TYR A 47 -17.84 5.25 12.26
CA TYR A 47 -17.05 5.11 13.48
C TYR A 47 -18.00 5.07 14.67
N PRO A 48 -17.94 4.04 15.54
CA PRO A 48 -18.80 3.96 16.71
C PRO A 48 -18.45 5.05 17.74
N GLU A 49 -19.43 5.37 18.59
CA GLU A 49 -19.20 6.13 19.82
C GLU A 49 -17.99 5.58 20.60
N GLY A 50 -17.19 6.48 21.16
CA GLY A 50 -15.97 6.10 21.90
C GLY A 50 -14.74 5.87 21.01
N SER A 51 -14.87 5.88 19.69
CA SER A 51 -13.71 5.80 18.79
C SER A 51 -12.80 7.02 18.95
N TYR A 52 -11.50 6.82 19.05
CA TYR A 52 -10.52 7.90 19.03
C TYR A 52 -10.06 8.17 17.59
N LEU A 53 -10.22 9.42 17.13
CA LEU A 53 -9.61 9.88 15.88
C LEU A 53 -8.55 10.93 16.20
N GLY A 54 -7.30 10.64 15.83
CA GLY A 54 -6.19 11.56 15.96
C GLY A 54 -6.32 12.76 15.04
N ARG A 55 -5.47 13.78 15.25
CA ARG A 55 -5.39 14.94 14.33
C ARG A 55 -5.06 14.47 12.91
N GLY A 56 -4.12 13.54 12.77
CA GLY A 56 -3.71 12.98 11.47
C GLY A 56 -4.87 12.34 10.74
N ASP A 57 -5.59 11.43 11.41
CA ASP A 57 -6.74 10.72 10.86
C ASP A 57 -7.80 11.68 10.33
N ARG A 58 -8.15 12.69 11.13
CA ARG A 58 -9.13 13.73 10.76
C ARG A 58 -8.69 14.53 9.53
N ILE A 59 -7.41 14.88 9.45
CA ILE A 59 -6.87 15.59 8.28
C ILE A 59 -6.90 14.69 7.05
N ILE A 60 -6.52 13.41 7.17
CA ILE A 60 -6.50 12.47 6.05
C ILE A 60 -7.92 12.19 5.54
N LEU A 61 -8.89 11.97 6.42
CA LEU A 61 -10.30 11.82 6.05
C LEU A 61 -10.81 13.07 5.31
N ARG A 62 -10.40 14.26 5.75
CA ARG A 62 -10.72 15.50 5.03
C ARG A 62 -10.06 15.57 3.64
N ILE A 63 -8.79 15.18 3.51
CA ILE A 63 -8.13 15.08 2.20
C ILE A 63 -8.91 14.13 1.28
N ILE A 64 -9.37 12.99 1.80
CA ILE A 64 -10.16 12.03 1.02
C ILE A 64 -11.45 12.69 0.53
N GLN A 65 -12.19 13.38 1.41
CA GLN A 65 -13.41 14.09 1.04
C GLN A 65 -13.17 15.16 -0.04
N ASP A 66 -12.17 16.02 0.15
CA ASP A 66 -11.89 17.14 -0.75
C ASP A 66 -11.33 16.68 -2.12
N THR A 67 -10.70 15.51 -2.18
CA THR A 67 -10.07 14.99 -3.41
C THR A 67 -10.84 13.86 -4.08
N ALA A 68 -11.90 13.36 -3.45
CA ALA A 68 -12.74 12.29 -3.97
C ALA A 68 -13.23 12.63 -5.39
N GLY A 69 -13.01 11.73 -6.34
CA GLY A 69 -13.39 11.92 -7.74
C GLY A 69 -12.47 12.85 -8.56
N HIS A 70 -11.61 13.65 -7.93
CA HIS A 70 -10.68 14.54 -8.63
C HIS A 70 -9.29 13.92 -8.84
N ARG A 71 -8.80 13.14 -7.87
CA ARG A 71 -7.44 12.58 -7.89
C ARG A 71 -7.41 11.16 -7.35
N PRO A 72 -6.56 10.27 -7.90
CA PRO A 72 -6.28 8.99 -7.28
C PRO A 72 -5.61 9.16 -5.92
N ILE A 73 -6.11 8.45 -4.90
CA ILE A 73 -5.54 8.43 -3.55
C ILE A 73 -4.82 7.10 -3.35
N TYR A 74 -3.57 7.17 -2.89
CA TYR A 74 -2.72 6.02 -2.62
C TYR A 74 -2.21 6.07 -1.19
N PHE A 75 -2.34 4.94 -0.50
CA PHE A 75 -1.74 4.68 0.80
C PHE A 75 -0.47 3.86 0.61
N ALA A 76 0.57 4.16 1.38
CA ALA A 76 1.68 3.23 1.50
C ALA A 76 1.19 1.98 2.22
N SER A 77 1.30 0.80 1.61
CA SER A 77 0.82 -0.46 2.21
C SER A 77 1.56 -0.79 3.52
N ALA A 78 2.73 -0.19 3.70
CA ALA A 78 3.59 -0.33 4.87
C ALA A 78 3.10 0.34 6.16
N ALA A 79 2.21 1.33 6.06
CA ALA A 79 1.94 2.24 7.17
C ALA A 79 0.73 1.85 8.03
N GLY A 80 -0.07 0.86 7.62
CA GLY A 80 -1.29 0.44 8.34
C GLY A 80 -2.47 1.42 8.27
N LEU A 81 -2.20 2.70 8.03
CA LEU A 81 -3.16 3.81 8.04
C LEU A 81 -4.49 3.55 7.33
N MET A 82 -4.49 2.88 6.18
CA MET A 82 -5.73 2.59 5.46
C MET A 82 -6.68 1.69 6.28
N ARG A 83 -6.13 0.67 6.95
CA ARG A 83 -6.86 -0.20 7.87
C ARG A 83 -7.24 0.54 9.15
N ASP A 84 -6.37 1.39 9.67
CA ASP A 84 -6.65 2.17 10.89
C ASP A 84 -7.85 3.11 10.69
N LEU A 85 -8.05 3.59 9.46
CA LEU A 85 -9.20 4.39 9.04
C LEU A 85 -10.42 3.53 8.61
N GLY A 86 -10.34 2.20 8.71
CA GLY A 86 -11.39 1.28 8.28
C GLY A 86 -11.67 1.32 6.78
N LEU A 87 -10.69 1.72 5.95
CA LEU A 87 -10.85 1.90 4.51
C LEU A 87 -10.38 0.68 3.69
N ASP A 88 -9.84 -0.36 4.33
CA ASP A 88 -9.30 -1.54 3.65
C ASP A 88 -10.27 -2.27 2.71
N PRO A 89 -11.61 -2.33 2.95
CA PRO A 89 -12.54 -2.97 2.01
C PRO A 89 -12.59 -2.31 0.63
N TRP A 90 -12.11 -1.06 0.52
CA TRP A 90 -12.05 -0.29 -0.73
C TRP A 90 -10.63 -0.21 -1.30
N GLY A 91 -9.69 -0.98 -0.73
CA GLY A 91 -8.29 -1.00 -1.13
C GLY A 91 -8.01 -1.92 -2.30
N VAL A 92 -7.30 -1.40 -3.30
CA VAL A 92 -6.75 -2.21 -4.40
C VAL A 92 -5.23 -2.06 -4.42
N ARG A 93 -4.52 -3.16 -4.23
CA ARG A 93 -3.06 -3.18 -4.26
C ARG A 93 -2.49 -2.99 -5.65
N HIS A 94 -1.58 -2.03 -5.69
CA HIS A 94 -0.78 -1.62 -6.85
C HIS A 94 0.70 -1.70 -6.41
N GLY A 95 1.26 -2.90 -6.38
CA GLY A 95 2.61 -3.13 -5.86
C GLY A 95 2.71 -2.82 -4.36
N LEU A 96 3.63 -1.93 -3.98
CA LEU A 96 3.90 -1.50 -2.59
C LEU A 96 2.95 -0.40 -2.07
N ALA A 97 1.98 0.01 -2.87
CA ALA A 97 0.96 0.98 -2.48
C ALA A 97 -0.43 0.39 -2.68
N THR A 98 -1.39 0.85 -1.88
CA THR A 98 -2.80 0.50 -1.98
C THR A 98 -3.57 1.71 -2.48
N LYS A 99 -4.22 1.57 -3.64
CA LYS A 99 -5.11 2.60 -4.19
C LYS A 99 -6.44 2.53 -3.46
N LEU A 100 -6.95 3.66 -2.98
CA LEU A 100 -8.33 3.76 -2.54
C LEU A 100 -9.25 3.82 -3.76
N ARG A 101 -10.16 2.84 -3.90
CA ARG A 101 -11.17 2.79 -4.95
C ARG A 101 -12.51 3.24 -4.36
N LEU A 102 -13.04 4.36 -4.84
CA LEU A 102 -14.33 4.89 -4.39
C LEU A 102 -15.52 4.15 -5.02
N ARG A 103 -15.47 2.81 -5.08
CA ARG A 103 -16.53 1.92 -5.55
C ARG A 103 -16.45 0.63 -4.76
N SER A 104 -17.60 0.02 -4.48
CA SER A 104 -17.64 -1.25 -3.75
C SER A 104 -16.82 -2.34 -4.46
N LEU A 105 -16.15 -3.15 -3.65
CA LEU A 105 -15.41 -4.35 -4.05
C LEU A 105 -16.06 -5.62 -3.47
N GLU A 106 -17.29 -5.52 -2.96
CA GLU A 106 -18.03 -6.68 -2.44
C GLU A 106 -18.44 -7.63 -3.57
N GLY A 107 -18.49 -8.93 -3.25
CA GLY A 107 -18.83 -10.00 -4.21
C GLY A 107 -17.64 -10.47 -5.05
N GLU A 108 -17.88 -10.79 -6.32
CA GLU A 108 -16.86 -11.30 -7.26
C GLU A 108 -15.82 -10.24 -7.65
N GLY A 109 -16.09 -8.98 -7.33
CA GLY A 109 -15.23 -7.85 -7.70
C GLY A 109 -15.16 -7.62 -9.22
N PRO A 110 -14.45 -6.57 -9.63
CA PRO A 110 -14.22 -6.25 -11.04
C PRO A 110 -13.32 -7.29 -11.74
N PRO A 111 -13.54 -7.61 -13.02
CA PRO A 111 -12.81 -8.66 -13.74
C PRO A 111 -11.30 -8.38 -13.88
N GLU A 112 -10.88 -7.11 -13.79
CA GLU A 112 -9.47 -6.72 -13.82
C GLU A 112 -8.73 -6.93 -12.48
N LEU A 113 -9.45 -7.31 -11.43
CA LEU A 113 -8.91 -7.48 -10.09
C LEU A 113 -8.91 -8.96 -9.68
N THR A 114 -7.93 -9.32 -8.87
CA THR A 114 -7.81 -10.67 -8.28
C THR A 114 -7.72 -10.53 -6.78
N ARG A 115 -8.55 -11.26 -6.05
CA ARG A 115 -8.48 -11.30 -4.59
C ARG A 115 -7.44 -12.34 -4.16
N ALA A 116 -6.52 -11.94 -3.31
CA ALA A 116 -5.62 -12.87 -2.65
C ALA A 116 -6.38 -13.77 -1.68
N SER A 117 -5.81 -14.93 -1.34
CA SER A 117 -6.34 -15.79 -0.29
C SER A 117 -6.35 -15.07 1.06
N GLU A 118 -7.23 -15.49 1.98
CA GLU A 118 -7.27 -14.96 3.35
C GLU A 118 -5.94 -15.20 4.08
N GLU A 119 -5.26 -16.32 3.79
CA GLU A 119 -3.91 -16.65 4.29
C GLU A 119 -2.87 -15.60 3.84
N MET A 120 -3.08 -15.00 2.67
CA MET A 120 -2.24 -13.94 2.09
C MET A 120 -2.79 -12.53 2.34
N GLY A 121 -3.77 -12.40 3.24
CA GLY A 121 -4.32 -11.13 3.72
C GLY A 121 -5.63 -10.69 3.05
N GLY A 122 -6.18 -11.46 2.11
CA GLY A 122 -7.50 -11.22 1.51
C GLY A 122 -7.63 -9.96 0.64
N GLU A 123 -6.51 -9.29 0.35
CA GLU A 123 -6.48 -8.00 -0.34
C GLU A 123 -6.82 -8.14 -1.84
N TRP A 124 -7.49 -7.13 -2.41
CA TRP A 124 -7.68 -7.05 -3.87
C TRP A 124 -6.41 -6.55 -4.56
N PHE A 125 -6.01 -7.18 -5.65
CA PHE A 125 -4.86 -6.79 -6.46
C PHE A 125 -5.27 -6.38 -7.87
N HIS A 126 -4.69 -5.27 -8.33
CA HIS A 126 -4.56 -5.05 -9.76
C HIS A 126 -3.25 -5.69 -10.23
N VAL A 127 -3.36 -6.95 -10.67
CA VAL A 127 -2.20 -7.82 -10.93
C VAL A 127 -1.30 -7.24 -12.02
N ASP A 128 -1.85 -6.95 -13.20
CA ASP A 128 -1.07 -6.39 -14.33
C ASP A 128 -0.32 -5.11 -13.95
N ARG A 129 -0.98 -4.21 -13.22
CA ARG A 129 -0.37 -2.97 -12.76
C ARG A 129 0.77 -3.25 -11.78
N SER A 130 0.57 -4.17 -10.85
CA SER A 130 1.58 -4.56 -9.87
C SER A 130 2.79 -5.22 -10.54
N LEU A 131 2.56 -6.12 -11.51
CA LEU A 131 3.64 -6.76 -12.27
C LEU A 131 4.41 -5.75 -13.12
N LYS A 132 3.73 -4.75 -13.70
CA LYS A 132 4.38 -3.66 -14.44
C LYS A 132 5.27 -2.82 -13.52
N LEU A 133 4.80 -2.49 -12.32
CA LEU A 133 5.61 -1.75 -11.34
C LEU A 133 6.87 -2.52 -10.94
N VAL A 134 6.74 -3.83 -10.68
CA VAL A 134 7.87 -4.71 -10.36
C VAL A 134 8.90 -4.78 -11.50
N ARG A 135 8.45 -4.89 -12.75
CA ARG A 135 9.32 -5.01 -13.92
C ARG A 135 10.01 -3.69 -14.30
N ASP A 136 9.25 -2.61 -14.32
CA ASP A 136 9.66 -1.39 -15.01
C ASP A 136 10.12 -0.28 -14.06
N VAL A 137 9.54 -0.23 -12.86
CA VAL A 137 9.68 0.93 -11.95
C VAL A 137 10.51 0.60 -10.71
N TYR A 138 10.26 -0.54 -10.07
CA TYR A 138 10.98 -0.90 -8.86
C TYR A 138 12.43 -1.24 -9.19
N ARG A 139 13.31 -0.40 -8.66
CA ARG A 139 14.76 -0.51 -8.76
C ARG A 139 15.32 -0.43 -7.36
N TYR A 140 16.13 -1.41 -7.02
CA TYR A 140 16.78 -1.49 -5.74
C TYR A 140 18.20 -2.01 -5.96
N ARG A 141 19.16 -1.37 -5.29
CA ARG A 141 20.54 -1.85 -5.28
C ARG A 141 20.78 -2.53 -3.95
N SER A 142 21.09 -3.82 -3.99
CA SER A 142 21.52 -4.56 -2.81
C SER A 142 20.51 -4.56 -1.65
N LEU A 143 19.20 -4.48 -1.92
CA LEU A 143 18.16 -4.67 -0.89
C LEU A 143 17.79 -6.15 -0.68
N ALA A 144 18.19 -7.02 -1.60
CA ALA A 144 17.94 -8.47 -1.55
C ALA A 144 19.22 -9.24 -1.18
N ASN A 145 19.07 -10.42 -0.55
CA ASN A 145 20.12 -11.37 -0.18
C ASN A 145 21.38 -10.78 0.48
N ARG A 146 21.20 -9.82 1.39
CA ARG A 146 22.35 -9.17 2.03
C ARG A 146 23.03 -10.08 3.04
N ARG A 147 24.34 -9.90 3.18
CA ARG A 147 25.13 -10.52 4.25
C ARG A 147 24.69 -10.02 5.62
N VAL A 148 24.54 -8.70 5.75
CA VAL A 148 24.08 -8.00 6.96
C VAL A 148 23.17 -6.84 6.54
N TRP A 149 22.07 -6.66 7.26
CA TRP A 149 21.28 -5.43 7.24
C TRP A 149 21.75 -4.52 8.39
N PRO A 150 22.36 -3.35 8.11
CA PRO A 150 23.04 -2.57 9.14
C PRO A 150 22.08 -1.88 10.11
N ASP A 151 20.84 -1.62 9.70
CA ASP A 151 19.89 -0.84 10.48
C ASP A 151 18.63 -1.66 10.80
N ARG A 152 18.60 -2.24 12.00
CA ARG A 152 17.45 -3.06 12.44
C ARG A 152 16.11 -2.31 12.46
N SER A 153 16.12 -0.99 12.61
CA SER A 153 14.89 -0.18 12.66
C SER A 153 14.17 -0.10 11.30
N THR A 154 14.87 -0.40 10.20
CA THR A 154 14.33 -0.34 8.83
C THR A 154 14.15 -1.71 8.19
N LEU A 155 14.13 -2.79 8.98
CA LEU A 155 13.83 -4.14 8.49
C LEU A 155 12.45 -4.27 7.85
N ASN A 156 11.53 -3.35 8.15
CA ASN A 156 10.24 -3.28 7.50
C ASN A 156 10.38 -3.09 5.97
N VAL A 157 11.38 -2.34 5.48
CA VAL A 157 11.60 -2.12 4.04
C VAL A 157 11.72 -3.44 3.27
N PRO A 158 12.68 -4.34 3.55
CA PRO A 158 12.76 -5.64 2.88
C PRO A 158 11.55 -6.54 3.17
N TRP A 159 10.89 -6.42 4.34
CA TRP A 159 9.65 -7.15 4.63
C TRP A 159 8.53 -6.81 3.64
N HIS A 160 8.36 -5.55 3.25
CA HIS A 160 7.32 -5.17 2.28
C HIS A 160 7.56 -5.75 0.88
N TYR A 161 8.82 -5.83 0.45
CA TYR A 161 9.16 -6.48 -0.82
C TYR A 161 8.95 -7.99 -0.75
N TYR A 162 9.33 -8.63 0.35
CA TYR A 162 9.02 -10.05 0.60
C TYR A 162 7.52 -10.30 0.48
N ALA A 163 6.70 -9.59 1.26
CA ALA A 163 5.25 -9.79 1.28
C ALA A 163 4.64 -9.58 -0.11
N LEU A 164 5.05 -8.50 -0.80
CA LEU A 164 4.60 -8.23 -2.17
C LEU A 164 4.90 -9.40 -3.11
N PHE A 165 6.11 -9.94 -3.10
CA PHE A 165 6.49 -11.00 -4.04
C PHE A 165 5.80 -12.33 -3.73
N VAL A 166 5.60 -12.68 -2.46
CA VAL A 166 4.80 -13.87 -2.12
C VAL A 166 3.36 -13.70 -2.59
N GLN A 167 2.72 -12.57 -2.28
CA GLN A 167 1.33 -12.30 -2.69
C GLN A 167 1.19 -12.31 -4.22
N LEU A 168 2.09 -11.63 -4.95
CA LEU A 168 2.05 -11.65 -6.42
C LEU A 168 2.30 -13.04 -7.01
N SER A 169 3.10 -13.90 -6.37
CA SER A 169 3.28 -15.27 -6.85
C SER A 169 2.03 -16.14 -6.69
N GLU A 170 1.12 -15.76 -5.79
CA GLU A 170 -0.19 -16.40 -5.63
C GLU A 170 -1.17 -15.90 -6.69
N VAL A 171 -1.33 -14.57 -6.78
CA VAL A 171 -2.39 -13.93 -7.60
C VAL A 171 -2.00 -13.72 -9.06
N ALA A 172 -0.75 -13.96 -9.45
CA ALA A 172 -0.34 -13.86 -10.85
C ALA A 172 -1.14 -14.84 -11.73
N PRO A 173 -1.51 -14.44 -12.97
CA PRO A 173 -2.32 -15.30 -13.85
C PRO A 173 -1.56 -16.59 -14.16
N ARG A 174 -2.27 -17.71 -14.27
CA ARG A 174 -1.68 -19.02 -14.59
C ARG A 174 -2.20 -19.67 -15.88
N PRO A 175 -1.96 -19.10 -17.07
CA PRO A 175 -1.99 -19.91 -18.28
C PRO A 175 -0.64 -19.89 -19.01
N GLY A 176 0.13 -20.98 -18.91
CA GLY A 176 1.35 -21.19 -19.70
C GLY A 176 2.66 -21.24 -18.91
N ALA A 177 3.71 -21.78 -19.53
CA ALA A 177 5.02 -21.99 -18.90
C ALA A 177 5.76 -20.67 -18.59
N ALA A 178 5.50 -19.59 -19.34
CA ALA A 178 6.14 -18.30 -19.14
C ALA A 178 5.63 -17.61 -17.86
N GLU A 179 4.33 -17.69 -17.63
CA GLU A 179 3.63 -17.20 -16.44
C GLU A 179 4.07 -17.99 -15.19
N GLU A 180 4.21 -19.31 -15.33
CA GLU A 180 4.71 -20.17 -14.25
C GLU A 180 6.18 -19.86 -13.90
N ALA A 181 7.04 -19.72 -14.90
CA ALA A 181 8.44 -19.30 -14.69
C ALA A 181 8.53 -17.93 -14.00
N PHE A 182 7.61 -17.01 -14.32
CA PHE A 182 7.56 -15.71 -13.68
C PHE A 182 7.04 -15.77 -12.24
N ALA A 183 6.05 -16.61 -11.94
CA ALA A 183 5.62 -16.87 -10.57
C ALA A 183 6.77 -17.45 -9.73
N GLU A 184 7.58 -18.34 -10.30
CA GLU A 184 8.75 -18.89 -9.63
C GLU A 184 9.84 -17.83 -9.40
N GLU A 185 10.07 -16.94 -10.37
CA GLU A 185 10.96 -15.78 -10.18
C GLU A 185 10.49 -14.87 -9.04
N LEU A 186 9.17 -14.67 -8.88
CA LEU A 186 8.62 -13.92 -7.74
C LEU A 186 8.89 -14.64 -6.41
N ARG A 187 8.71 -15.96 -6.32
CA ARG A 187 9.04 -16.75 -5.12
C ARG A 187 10.53 -16.67 -4.78
N ARG A 188 11.40 -16.79 -5.79
CA ARG A 188 12.85 -16.64 -5.63
C ARG A 188 13.21 -15.27 -5.07
N ARG A 189 12.66 -14.19 -5.63
CA ARG A 189 12.86 -12.84 -5.10
C ARG A 189 12.34 -12.69 -3.68
N ALA A 190 11.17 -13.25 -3.37
CA ALA A 190 10.65 -13.25 -2.01
C ALA A 190 11.67 -13.87 -1.04
N ALA A 191 12.22 -15.05 -1.33
CA ALA A 191 13.21 -15.71 -0.49
C ALA A 191 14.46 -14.83 -0.26
N GLU A 192 14.97 -14.15 -1.30
CA GLU A 192 16.11 -13.24 -1.16
C GLU A 192 15.81 -12.03 -0.26
N PHE A 193 14.60 -11.49 -0.34
CA PHE A 193 14.16 -10.41 0.55
C PHE A 193 13.91 -10.89 1.97
N LEU A 194 13.40 -12.11 2.16
CA LEU A 194 13.21 -12.70 3.48
C LEU A 194 14.52 -12.83 4.25
N VAL A 195 15.60 -13.22 3.57
CA VAL A 195 16.95 -13.25 4.14
C VAL A 195 17.33 -11.88 4.71
N THR A 196 17.10 -10.82 3.94
CA THR A 196 17.45 -9.46 4.35
C THR A 196 16.51 -8.95 5.45
N ALA A 197 15.22 -9.27 5.36
CA ALA A 197 14.18 -8.91 6.33
C ALA A 197 14.41 -9.54 7.71
N ARG A 198 15.13 -10.66 7.78
CA ARG A 198 15.57 -11.29 9.03
C ARG A 198 16.92 -10.78 9.55
N GLY A 199 17.47 -9.71 8.96
CA GLY A 199 18.75 -9.11 9.35
C GLY A 199 19.94 -9.47 8.47
N GLY A 200 19.74 -10.27 7.43
CA GLY A 200 20.78 -10.75 6.52
C GLY A 200 21.27 -12.17 6.85
N ARG A 201 22.11 -12.72 5.97
CA ARG A 201 22.61 -14.12 6.08
C ARG A 201 23.31 -14.42 7.41
N VAL A 202 24.07 -13.48 7.96
CA VAL A 202 24.77 -13.67 9.24
C VAL A 202 23.79 -13.82 10.41
N ALA A 203 22.64 -13.13 10.37
CA ALA A 203 21.62 -13.26 11.40
C ALA A 203 20.88 -14.61 11.34
N LEU A 204 20.87 -15.27 10.17
CA LEU A 204 20.18 -16.54 9.95
C LEU A 204 21.04 -17.76 10.29
N GLY A 205 22.33 -17.73 9.98
CA GLY A 205 23.26 -18.83 10.24
C GLY A 205 24.06 -18.56 11.49
N GLY A 206 23.40 -18.48 12.66
CA GLY A 206 24.07 -18.25 13.94
C GLY A 206 25.43 -18.95 14.01
N GLU A 207 26.47 -18.15 14.27
CA GLU A 207 27.90 -18.49 14.27
C GLU A 207 28.65 -18.42 12.94
N THR A 208 29.54 -17.44 12.86
CA THR A 208 30.93 -17.70 12.46
C THR A 208 31.79 -16.62 13.13
N ARG A 209 32.40 -17.00 14.26
CA ARG A 209 33.65 -16.38 14.70
C ARG A 209 34.76 -16.79 13.73
#